data_AF-A0AAU1HJ38-F1
#
_entry.id   AF-A0AAU1HJ38-F1
#
_cell.length_a   1.000
_cell.length_b   1.000
_cell.length_c   1.000
_cell.angle_alpha   90.00
_cell.angle_beta   90.00
_cell.angle_gamma   90.00
#
_symmetry.space_group_name_H-M   'P 1'
#
loop_
_entity.id
_entity.type
_entity.pdbx_description
1 polymer ?
#
loop_
_entity_poly.entity_id
_entity_poly.type
_entity_poly.pdbx_seq_one_letter_code
_entity_poly.pdbx_strand_id
1 'polypeptide(L)'
;MALIRPEAMPIGTDETYPHACARLGVEARPEGWALWDTWVDGNAKVTMVVSAVDTTEGLLTNWAKGRNLLPVMPLPSQIAQVHAGWTGWASIFSPYGKRKLGLNGQP
;
A
#
# COMPACT_ATOMS: atom_id res chain seq x y z
N MET A 1 -1.34 -2.08 -2.86
CA MET A 1 -1.36 -1.79 -1.41
C MET A 1 -0.49 -2.80 -0.70
N ALA A 2 0.29 -2.34 0.27
CA ALA A 2 1.11 -3.18 1.12
C ALA A 2 1.10 -2.66 2.56
N LEU A 3 1.50 -3.52 3.50
CA LEU A 3 1.78 -3.16 4.88
C LEU A 3 3.27 -3.39 5.14
N ILE A 4 3.90 -2.47 5.85
CA ILE A 4 5.24 -2.64 6.40
C ILE A 4 5.15 -2.50 7.92
N ARG A 5 5.73 -3.45 8.65
CA ARG A 5 5.76 -3.49 10.12
C ARG A 5 7.14 -3.94 10.60
N PRO A 6 7.54 -3.61 11.84
CA PRO A 6 8.79 -4.09 12.42
C PRO A 6 9.00 -5.60 12.26
N GLU A 7 7.93 -6.37 12.47
CA GLU A 7 7.90 -7.84 12.43
C GLU A 7 7.41 -8.44 11.11
N ALA A 8 6.92 -7.62 10.18
CA ALA A 8 6.34 -8.09 8.92
C ALA A 8 6.65 -7.13 7.77
N MET A 9 7.68 -7.49 7.01
CA MET A 9 8.03 -6.85 5.74
C MET A 9 7.44 -7.63 4.55
N PRO A 10 7.12 -6.97 3.43
CA PRO A 10 6.63 -7.62 2.23
C PRO A 10 7.54 -8.75 1.74
N ILE A 11 6.96 -9.88 1.31
CA ILE A 11 7.72 -11.03 0.82
C ILE A 11 8.62 -10.62 -0.37
N GLY A 12 9.88 -11.09 -0.36
CA GLY A 12 10.85 -10.79 -1.42
C GLY A 12 11.62 -9.49 -1.23
N THR A 13 11.51 -8.84 -0.07
CA THR A 13 12.35 -7.71 0.31
C THR A 13 13.42 -8.15 1.32
N ASP A 14 14.68 -7.80 1.05
CA ASP A 14 15.79 -7.93 2.02
C ASP A 14 15.93 -6.66 2.90
N GLU A 15 15.06 -5.67 2.68
CA GLU A 15 15.05 -4.40 3.41
C GLU A 15 14.43 -4.55 4.80
N THR A 16 15.10 -3.99 5.82
CA THR A 16 14.57 -3.92 7.18
C THR A 16 13.54 -2.79 7.33
N TYR A 17 12.61 -2.94 8.27
CA TYR A 17 11.59 -1.92 8.52
C TYR A 17 12.15 -0.51 8.81
N PRO A 18 13.20 -0.33 9.63
CA PRO A 18 13.78 1.01 9.84
C PRO A 18 14.38 1.62 8.58
N HIS A 19 15.05 0.82 7.73
CA HIS A 19 15.58 1.31 6.46
C HIS A 19 14.47 1.69 5.49
N ALA A 20 13.42 0.88 5.43
CA ALA A 20 12.21 1.19 4.66
C ALA A 20 11.58 2.51 5.10
N CYS A 21 11.43 2.74 6.41
CA CYS A 21 10.90 4.00 6.94
C CYS A 21 11.80 5.19 6.59
N ALA A 22 13.11 5.06 6.75
CA ALA A 22 14.07 6.11 6.39
C ALA A 22 14.01 6.46 4.90
N ARG A 23 13.97 5.46 4.02
CA ARG A 23 13.82 5.65 2.57
C ARG A 23 12.49 6.30 2.19
N LEU A 24 11.43 5.96 2.90
CA LEU A 24 10.10 6.55 2.74
C LEU A 24 9.97 7.95 3.36
N GLY A 25 10.97 8.43 4.10
CA GLY A 25 10.95 9.74 4.76
C GLY A 25 9.91 9.82 5.88
N VAL A 26 9.65 8.71 6.57
CA VAL A 26 8.72 8.65 7.71
C VAL A 26 9.41 8.12 8.95
N GLU A 27 8.93 8.52 10.12
CA GLU A 27 9.38 7.97 11.38
C GLU A 27 8.91 6.52 11.53
N ALA A 28 9.79 5.66 12.03
CA ALA A 28 9.43 4.29 12.35
C ALA A 28 8.47 4.28 13.54
N ARG A 29 7.36 3.56 13.39
CA ARG A 29 6.35 3.41 14.44
C ARG A 29 6.01 1.95 14.73
N PRO A 30 5.59 1.60 15.96
CA PRO A 30 5.26 0.22 16.32
C PRO A 30 4.13 -0.37 15.46
N GLU A 31 3.12 0.43 15.09
CA GLU A 31 1.98 -0.05 14.32
C GLU A 31 2.33 -0.36 12.85
N GLY A 32 3.48 0.13 12.37
CA GLY A 32 3.83 0.05 10.95
C GLY A 32 3.24 1.18 10.10
N TRP A 33 3.35 1.01 8.79
CA TRP A 33 2.77 1.91 7.79
C TRP A 33 2.02 1.13 6.72
N ALA A 34 0.92 1.70 6.25
CA ALA A 34 0.23 1.24 5.05
C ALA A 34 0.75 2.00 3.82
N LEU A 35 0.88 1.29 2.72
CA LEU A 35 1.40 1.82 1.47
C LEU A 35 0.35 1.69 0.39
N TRP A 36 -0.09 2.83 -0.12
CA TRP A 36 -1.22 2.94 -1.03
C TRP A 36 -0.73 3.37 -2.40
N ASP A 37 -0.45 2.37 -3.23
CA ASP A 37 -0.16 2.57 -4.65
C ASP A 37 -1.45 2.93 -5.39
N THR A 38 -1.48 4.14 -5.94
CA THR A 38 -2.62 4.68 -6.67
C THR A 38 -2.16 5.48 -7.88
N TRP A 39 -3.11 6.09 -8.58
CA TRP A 39 -2.89 7.04 -9.65
C TRP A 39 -3.48 8.39 -9.25
N VAL A 40 -2.78 9.46 -9.61
CA VAL A 40 -3.33 10.83 -9.59
C VAL A 40 -3.83 11.22 -10.98
N ASP A 41 -4.40 12.41 -11.08
CA ASP A 41 -4.84 13.00 -12.35
C ASP A 41 -3.71 12.97 -13.39
N GLY A 42 -4.07 12.66 -14.63
CA GLY A 42 -3.10 12.40 -15.70
C GLY A 42 -2.45 11.01 -15.66
N ASN A 43 -2.98 10.07 -14.85
CA ASN A 43 -2.49 8.68 -14.72
C ASN A 43 -1.05 8.55 -14.17
N ALA A 44 -0.51 9.58 -13.55
CA ALA A 44 0.78 9.46 -12.86
C ALA A 44 0.64 8.51 -11.66
N LYS A 45 1.59 7.57 -11.55
CA LYS A 45 1.64 6.60 -10.44
C LYS A 45 2.20 7.29 -9.20
N VAL A 46 1.58 7.04 -8.04
CA VAL A 46 2.06 7.53 -6.75
C VAL A 46 1.90 6.46 -5.68
N THR A 47 2.74 6.51 -4.65
CA THR A 47 2.56 5.78 -3.40
C THR A 47 2.30 6.76 -2.27
N MET A 48 1.18 6.59 -1.57
CA MET A 48 0.92 7.30 -0.31
C MET A 48 1.36 6.42 0.87
N VAL A 49 2.09 6.99 1.83
CA VAL A 49 2.46 6.35 3.09
C VAL A 49 1.46 6.80 4.15
N VAL A 50 0.74 5.85 4.74
CA VAL A 50 -0.51 6.11 5.46
C VAL A 50 -0.52 5.44 6.83
N SER A 51 -0.97 6.16 7.85
CA SER A 51 -1.06 5.65 9.24
C SER A 51 -2.27 4.73 9.47
N ALA A 52 -3.18 4.60 8.51
CA ALA A 52 -4.38 3.78 8.58
C ALA A 52 -4.10 2.27 8.39
N VAL A 53 -3.24 1.71 9.26
CA VAL A 53 -2.76 0.33 9.17
C VAL A 53 -3.90 -0.68 9.30
N ASP A 54 -4.65 -0.65 10.41
CA ASP A 54 -5.70 -1.63 10.69
C ASP A 54 -6.83 -1.61 9.64
N THR A 55 -7.18 -0.42 9.16
CA THR A 55 -8.16 -0.27 8.08
C THR A 55 -7.65 -0.91 6.78
N THR A 56 -6.38 -0.71 6.46
CA THR A 56 -5.75 -1.31 5.28
C THR A 56 -5.68 -2.83 5.42
N GLU A 57 -5.31 -3.36 6.59
CA GLU A 57 -5.29 -4.80 6.87
C GLU A 57 -6.67 -5.45 6.74
N GLY A 58 -7.70 -4.81 7.29
CA GLY A 58 -9.08 -5.26 7.14
C GLY A 58 -9.53 -5.30 5.68
N LEU A 59 -9.11 -4.32 4.87
CA LEU A 59 -9.39 -4.30 3.43
C LEU A 59 -8.68 -5.45 2.70
N LEU A 60 -7.38 -5.63 2.95
CA LEU A 60 -6.58 -6.72 2.37
C LEU A 60 -7.16 -8.10 2.74
N THR A 61 -7.58 -8.27 3.99
CA THR A 61 -8.24 -9.49 4.48
C THR A 61 -9.55 -9.76 3.74
N ASN A 62 -10.36 -8.73 3.48
CA ASN A 62 -11.58 -8.87 2.70
C ASN A 62 -11.29 -9.26 1.25
N TRP A 63 -10.28 -8.67 0.62
CA TRP A 63 -9.86 -9.04 -0.73
C TRP A 63 -9.35 -10.47 -0.82
N ALA A 64 -8.56 -10.93 0.16
CA ALA A 64 -8.10 -12.31 0.24
C ALA A 64 -9.26 -13.32 0.32
N LYS A 65 -10.39 -12.90 0.92
CA LYS A 65 -11.65 -13.67 0.98
C LYS A 65 -12.52 -13.51 -0.28
N GLY A 66 -12.01 -12.90 -1.34
CA GLY A 66 -12.74 -12.67 -2.59
C GLY A 66 -13.80 -11.58 -2.52
N ARG A 67 -13.88 -10.79 -1.43
CA ARG A 67 -14.87 -9.72 -1.29
C ARG A 67 -14.41 -8.49 -2.07
N ASN A 68 -15.25 -8.05 -3.01
CA ASN A 68 -14.96 -6.92 -3.87
C ASN A 68 -15.33 -5.58 -3.21
N LEU A 69 -14.53 -5.16 -2.22
CA LEU A 69 -14.65 -3.84 -1.59
C LEU A 69 -13.71 -2.85 -2.25
N LEU A 70 -14.20 -1.66 -2.55
CA LEU A 70 -13.33 -0.57 -3.01
C LEU A 70 -12.68 0.10 -1.79
N PRO A 71 -11.39 0.45 -1.88
CA PRO A 71 -10.76 1.27 -0.86
C PRO A 71 -11.41 2.65 -0.83
N VAL A 72 -11.70 3.15 0.37
CA VAL A 72 -12.00 4.57 0.59
C VAL A 72 -10.67 5.31 0.65
N MET A 73 -10.55 6.45 -0.04
CA MET A 73 -9.34 7.26 0.02
C MET A 73 -8.97 7.60 1.47
N PRO A 74 -7.69 7.53 1.84
CA PRO A 74 -7.27 7.88 3.19
C PRO A 74 -7.52 9.36 3.44
N LEU A 75 -7.83 9.71 4.68
CA LEU A 75 -7.98 11.10 5.08
C LEU A 75 -6.63 11.83 4.96
N PRO A 76 -6.60 13.13 4.63
CA PRO A 76 -5.35 13.89 4.57
C PRO A 76 -4.50 13.78 5.84
N SER A 77 -5.14 13.76 7.02
CA SER A 77 -4.48 13.61 8.31
C SER A 77 -3.83 12.23 8.54
N GLN A 78 -4.17 11.23 7.73
CA GLN A 78 -3.60 9.89 7.80
C GLN A 78 -2.41 9.73 6.85
N ILE A 79 -2.19 10.67 5.92
CA ILE A 79 -1.11 10.61 4.93
C ILE A 79 0.12 11.29 5.52
N ALA A 80 1.19 10.52 5.74
CA ALA A 80 2.46 11.04 6.24
C ALA A 80 3.39 11.52 5.12
N GLN A 81 3.42 10.79 4.00
CA GLN A 81 4.25 11.11 2.83
C GLN A 81 3.57 10.67 1.53
N VAL A 82 3.94 11.32 0.43
CA VAL A 82 3.52 10.95 -0.93
C VAL A 82 4.75 10.90 -1.82
N HIS A 83 4.95 9.76 -2.47
CA HIS A 83 6.07 9.51 -3.37
C HIS A 83 5.58 9.39 -4.81
N ALA A 84 6.37 9.94 -5.74
CA ALA A 84 6.16 9.71 -7.16
C ALA A 84 6.59 8.28 -7.54
N GLY A 85 5.83 7.65 -8.42
CA GLY A 85 6.02 6.25 -8.77
C GLY A 85 5.43 5.29 -7.73
N TRP A 86 5.55 3.99 -8.00
CA TRP A 86 5.23 2.96 -7.02
C TRP A 86 6.52 2.46 -6.37
N THR A 87 6.43 2.12 -5.09
CA THR A 87 7.59 1.69 -4.28
C THR A 87 8.27 0.42 -4.77
N GLY A 88 7.65 -0.33 -5.69
CA GLY A 88 8.21 -1.57 -6.24
C GLY A 88 8.04 -2.78 -5.32
N TRP A 89 7.56 -2.60 -4.10
CA TRP A 89 7.12 -3.70 -3.26
C TRP A 89 5.89 -4.39 -3.86
N ALA A 90 5.76 -5.70 -3.63
CA ALA A 90 4.67 -6.52 -4.16
C ALA A 90 3.31 -6.03 -3.65
N SER A 91 2.72 -5.12 -4.42
CA SER A 91 1.51 -4.41 -4.05
C SER A 91 0.28 -5.25 -4.37
N ILE A 92 -0.59 -5.45 -3.39
CA ILE A 92 -1.89 -6.08 -3.61
C ILE A 92 -2.83 -5.06 -4.25
N PHE A 93 -3.29 -5.35 -5.46
CA PHE A 93 -4.19 -4.46 -6.19
C PHE A 93 -5.65 -4.76 -5.87
N SER A 94 -6.43 -3.67 -5.70
CA SER A 94 -7.89 -3.76 -5.65
C SER A 94 -8.44 -4.35 -6.95
N PRO A 95 -9.67 -4.89 -6.96
CA PRO A 95 -10.28 -5.37 -8.20
C PRO A 95 -10.33 -4.31 -9.31
N TYR A 96 -10.57 -3.04 -8.96
CA TYR A 96 -10.47 -1.93 -9.92
C TYR A 96 -9.04 -1.76 -10.45
N GLY A 97 -8.03 -1.74 -9.56
CA GLY A 97 -6.62 -1.65 -9.93
C GLY A 97 -6.19 -2.79 -10.85
N LYS A 98 -6.64 -4.02 -10.57
CA LYS A 98 -6.42 -5.17 -11.46
C LYS A 98 -7.02 -4.94 -12.85
N ARG A 99 -8.26 -4.42 -12.96
CA ARG A 99 -8.84 -4.12 -14.30
C ARG A 99 -8.05 -3.04 -15.03
N LYS A 100 -7.69 -1.96 -14.32
CA LYS A 100 -6.93 -0.85 -14.89
C LYS A 100 -5.56 -1.28 -15.41
N LEU A 101 -4.95 -2.28 -14.78
CA LEU A 101 -3.69 -2.89 -15.19
C LEU A 101 -3.83 -4.07 -16.16
N GLY A 102 -5.05 -4.47 -16.53
CA GLY A 102 -5.28 -5.67 -17.35
C GLY A 102 -4.98 -7.00 -16.65
N LEU A 103 -4.86 -7.02 -15.32
CA LEU A 103 -4.48 -8.18 -14.51
C LEU A 103 -5.66 -9.07 -14.08
N ASN A 104 -6.84 -8.88 -14.65
CA ASN A 104 -8.02 -9.70 -14.32
C ASN A 104 -7.96 -11.14 -14.88
N GLY A 105 -6.89 -11.50 -15.58
CA GLY A 105 -6.84 -12.71 -16.41
C GLY A 105 -5.58 -13.54 -16.27
N GLN A 106 -4.99 -13.66 -15.08
CA GLN A 106 -4.04 -14.76 -14.83
C GLN A 106 -4.59 -15.70 -13.76
N PRO A 107 -4.77 -17.00 -14.08
CA PRO A 107 -5.08 -18.04 -13.10
C PRO A 107 -3.96 -18.20 -12.07
#